data_AF-A0AAW5EBM4-F1
#
_entry.id   AF-A0AAW5EBM4-F1
#
_cell.length_a   1.000
_cell.length_b   1.000
_cell.length_c   1.000
_cell.angle_alpha   90.00
_cell.angle_beta   90.00
_cell.angle_gamma   90.00
#
_symmetry.space_group_name_H-M   'P 1'
#
loop_
_entity.id
_entity.type
_entity.pdbx_description
1 polymer ?
#
loop_
_entity_poly.entity_id
_entity_poly.type
_entity_poly.pdbx_seq_one_letter_code
_entity_poly.pdbx_strand_id
1 'polypeptide(L)'
;IPQELFSANEERVLIITQVANDTSLRFGLASDFSTQDIINDALKENPNAKIYIKIHPDVLSGKKQSDFSMQDLPSRCVILKENYNPIELLSHFKKVYTKTSGMGFEALMLGCKCV
;
A
#
# COMPACT_ATOMS: atom_id res chain seq x y z
N ILE A 1 -0.15 -8.63 14.41
CA ILE A 1 -0.13 -9.11 13.00
C ILE A 1 0.35 -10.56 12.98
N PRO A 2 -0.24 -11.49 12.19
CA PRO A 2 0.19 -12.89 12.15
C PRO A 2 1.66 -13.01 11.73
N GLN A 3 2.47 -13.75 12.48
CA GLN A 3 3.91 -13.90 12.18
C GLN A 3 4.17 -14.60 10.84
N GLU A 4 3.24 -15.47 10.41
CA GLU A 4 3.30 -16.21 9.15
C GLU A 4 3.13 -15.31 7.91
N LEU A 5 2.64 -14.07 8.08
CA LEU A 5 2.49 -13.10 7.00
C LEU A 5 3.84 -12.67 6.40
N PHE A 6 4.92 -12.89 7.16
CA PHE A 6 6.23 -12.30 6.97
C PHE A 6 7.34 -13.35 7.06
N SER A 7 8.09 -13.55 5.98
CA SER A 7 9.28 -14.41 5.95
C SER A 7 10.50 -13.69 6.53
N ALA A 8 11.29 -14.37 7.37
CA ALA A 8 12.35 -13.75 8.19
C ALA A 8 13.41 -12.94 7.42
N ASN A 9 13.72 -13.30 6.16
CA ASN A 9 14.76 -12.67 5.34
C ASN A 9 14.23 -12.04 4.04
N GLU A 10 12.93 -11.74 3.95
CA GLU A 10 12.40 -11.10 2.75
C GLU A 10 12.48 -9.56 2.84
N GLU A 11 12.75 -8.92 1.70
CA GLU A 11 12.55 -7.48 1.57
C GLU A 11 11.06 -7.18 1.40
N ARG A 12 10.57 -6.18 2.13
CA ARG A 12 9.14 -5.84 2.17
C ARG A 12 8.92 -4.38 1.84
N VAL A 13 7.98 -4.15 0.93
CA VAL A 13 7.50 -2.82 0.56
C VAL A 13 6.00 -2.78 0.81
N LEU A 14 5.52 -1.70 1.43
CA LEU A 14 4.10 -1.47 1.66
C LEU A 14 3.57 -0.44 0.66
N ILE A 15 2.46 -0.74 0.01
CA ILE A 15 1.67 0.21 -0.77
C ILE A 15 0.39 0.47 -0.01
N ILE A 16 0.15 1.74 0.33
CA ILE A 16 -1.06 2.17 1.01
C ILE A 16 -1.98 2.79 -0.04
N THR A 17 -3.00 2.03 -0.44
CA THR A 17 -3.97 2.49 -1.43
C THR A 17 -5.02 3.38 -0.78
N GLN A 18 -5.56 4.33 -1.55
CA GLN A 18 -6.68 5.17 -1.14
C GLN A 18 -7.92 4.83 -1.97
N VAL A 19 -9.09 5.08 -1.39
CA VAL A 19 -10.37 4.90 -2.06
C VAL A 19 -10.56 5.95 -3.15
N ALA A 20 -11.07 5.52 -4.32
CA ALA A 20 -11.55 6.44 -5.33
C ALA A 20 -12.60 7.38 -4.71
N ASN A 21 -12.54 8.67 -5.08
CA ASN A 21 -13.42 9.73 -4.59
C ASN A 21 -13.19 10.19 -3.13
N ASP A 22 -11.99 9.96 -2.57
CA ASP A 22 -11.58 10.72 -1.38
C ASP A 22 -11.43 12.20 -1.74
N THR A 23 -11.89 13.08 -0.85
CA THR A 23 -11.84 14.54 -1.09
C THR A 23 -10.37 14.99 -1.14
N SER A 24 -9.46 14.29 -0.47
CA SER A 24 -8.01 14.56 -0.53
C SER A 24 -7.39 14.29 -1.92
N LEU A 25 -7.91 13.31 -2.67
CA LEU A 25 -7.47 13.03 -4.06
C LEU A 25 -7.91 14.15 -5.01
N ARG A 26 -9.13 14.69 -4.83
CA ARG A 26 -9.67 15.79 -5.65
C ARG A 26 -8.93 17.12 -5.47
N PHE A 27 -8.44 17.42 -4.26
CA PHE A 27 -7.73 18.68 -3.99
C PHE A 27 -6.20 18.53 -3.98
N GLY A 28 -5.66 17.31 -3.98
CA GLY A 28 -4.22 17.03 -3.95
C GLY A 28 -3.52 16.91 -5.30
N LEU A 29 -4.17 17.26 -6.42
CA LEU A 29 -3.67 17.07 -7.80
C LEU A 29 -3.26 15.63 -8.16
N ALA A 30 -3.67 14.64 -7.37
CA ALA A 30 -3.32 13.23 -7.55
C ALA A 30 -4.29 12.48 -8.48
N SER A 31 -5.08 13.22 -9.28
CA SER A 31 -6.03 12.69 -10.26
C SER A 31 -5.35 11.93 -11.41
N ASP A 32 -4.08 12.24 -11.69
CA ASP A 32 -3.33 11.72 -12.84
C ASP A 32 -2.48 10.48 -12.52
N PHE A 33 -2.38 10.08 -11.24
CA PHE A 33 -1.64 8.89 -10.83
C PHE A 33 -2.61 7.79 -10.45
N SER A 34 -2.66 6.71 -11.20
CA SER A 34 -3.48 5.55 -10.83
C SER A 34 -2.81 4.77 -9.71
N THR A 35 -3.59 3.99 -8.95
CA THR A 35 -3.01 3.04 -7.99
C THR A 35 -2.12 2.00 -8.70
N GLN A 36 -2.42 1.71 -9.96
CA GLN A 36 -1.67 0.77 -10.78
C GLN A 36 -0.28 1.27 -11.14
N ASP A 37 -0.11 2.57 -11.36
CA ASP A 37 1.20 3.17 -11.62
C ASP A 37 2.12 3.03 -10.41
N ILE A 38 1.60 3.29 -9.21
CA ILE A 38 2.35 3.11 -7.96
C ILE A 38 2.76 1.64 -7.77
N ILE A 39 1.86 0.71 -8.10
CA ILE A 39 2.18 -0.72 -8.05
C ILE A 39 3.30 -1.06 -9.03
N ASN A 40 3.22 -0.56 -10.27
CA ASN A 40 4.23 -0.79 -11.30
C ASN A 40 5.60 -0.19 -10.91
N ASP A 41 5.62 1.02 -10.38
CA ASP A 41 6.86 1.67 -9.93
C ASP A 41 7.46 0.95 -8.72
N ALA A 42 6.64 0.56 -7.74
CA ALA A 42 7.09 -0.24 -6.61
C ALA A 42 7.65 -1.61 -7.07
N LEU A 43 7.05 -2.25 -8.07
CA LEU A 43 7.57 -3.49 -8.64
C LEU A 43 8.91 -3.26 -9.36
N LYS A 44 9.03 -2.19 -10.14
CA LYS A 44 10.22 -1.87 -10.94
C LYS A 44 11.40 -1.45 -10.06
N GLU A 45 11.16 -0.63 -9.04
CA GLU A 45 12.21 -0.13 -8.15
C GLU A 45 12.68 -1.17 -7.12
N ASN A 46 11.84 -2.17 -6.82
CA ASN A 46 12.13 -3.16 -5.79
C ASN A 46 11.99 -4.57 -6.38
N PRO A 47 12.89 -5.01 -7.28
CA PRO A 47 12.74 -6.25 -8.03
C PRO A 47 12.75 -7.52 -7.16
N ASN A 48 13.45 -7.48 -6.02
CA ASN A 48 13.58 -8.62 -5.09
C ASN A 48 12.62 -8.57 -3.89
N ALA A 49 11.88 -7.46 -3.74
CA ALA A 49 10.98 -7.28 -2.61
C ALA A 49 9.61 -7.90 -2.89
N LYS A 50 8.98 -8.41 -1.81
CA LYS A 50 7.54 -8.65 -1.79
C LYS A 50 6.81 -7.33 -1.59
N ILE A 51 5.75 -7.15 -2.38
CA ILE A 51 4.94 -5.95 -2.37
C ILE A 51 3.66 -6.25 -1.61
N TYR A 52 3.46 -5.58 -0.49
CA TYR A 52 2.25 -5.70 0.32
C TYR A 52 1.33 -4.53 0.02
N ILE A 53 0.08 -4.81 -0.32
CA ILE A 53 -0.90 -3.79 -0.72
C ILE A 53 -1.97 -3.73 0.36
N LYS A 54 -1.97 -2.65 1.14
CA LYS A 54 -3.05 -2.35 2.08
C LYS A 54 -4.19 -1.67 1.32
N ILE A 55 -5.34 -2.35 1.33
CA ILE A 55 -6.57 -1.85 0.73
C ILE A 55 -7.49 -1.37 1.84
N HIS A 56 -8.18 -0.24 1.62
CA HIS A 56 -9.16 0.26 2.57
C HIS A 56 -10.34 -0.73 2.73
N PRO A 57 -10.84 -0.99 3.95
CA PRO A 57 -11.96 -1.91 4.19
C PRO A 57 -13.21 -1.58 3.37
N ASP A 58 -13.43 -0.31 3.03
CA ASP A 58 -14.55 0.11 2.17
C ASP A 58 -14.46 -0.43 0.73
N VAL A 59 -13.24 -0.63 0.21
CA VAL A 59 -13.03 -1.28 -1.09
C VAL A 59 -13.22 -2.78 -0.98
N LEU A 60 -12.69 -3.38 0.11
CA LEU A 60 -12.80 -4.81 0.36
C LEU A 60 -14.25 -5.26 0.60
N SER A 61 -15.07 -4.39 1.19
CA SER A 61 -16.50 -4.61 1.39
C SER A 61 -17.36 -4.36 0.15
N GLY A 62 -16.76 -4.04 -0.99
CA GLY A 62 -17.46 -3.76 -2.25
C GLY A 62 -18.26 -2.45 -2.25
N LYS A 63 -18.15 -1.64 -1.19
CA LYS A 63 -18.83 -0.33 -1.08
C LYS A 63 -18.22 0.72 -2.02
N LYS A 64 -16.96 0.55 -2.40
CA LYS A 64 -16.25 1.40 -3.36
C LYS A 64 -15.44 0.54 -4.33
N GLN A 65 -15.45 0.93 -5.61
CA GLN A 65 -14.68 0.25 -6.65
C GLN A 65 -13.19 0.54 -6.46
N SER A 66 -12.34 -0.49 -6.56
CA SER A 66 -10.89 -0.31 -6.61
C SER A 66 -10.49 0.31 -7.95
N ASP A 67 -9.52 1.21 -7.91
CA ASP A 67 -8.91 1.84 -9.09
C ASP A 67 -7.92 0.90 -9.82
N PHE A 68 -7.91 -0.39 -9.49
CA PHE A 68 -7.03 -1.38 -10.12
C PHE A 68 -7.65 -2.78 -10.07
N SER A 69 -7.25 -3.63 -11.02
CA SER A 69 -7.63 -5.05 -11.08
C SER A 69 -6.74 -5.87 -10.16
N MET A 70 -7.33 -6.54 -9.17
CA MET A 70 -6.59 -7.45 -8.29
C MET A 70 -6.16 -8.74 -8.99
N GLN A 71 -6.78 -9.09 -10.12
CA GLN A 71 -6.51 -10.34 -10.86
C GLN A 71 -5.19 -10.29 -11.64
N ASP A 72 -4.71 -9.09 -11.99
CA ASP A 72 -3.49 -8.90 -12.79
C ASP A 72 -2.23 -8.68 -11.93
N LEU A 73 -2.35 -8.85 -10.62
CA LEU A 73 -1.22 -8.65 -9.71
C LEU A 73 -0.21 -9.82 -9.82
N PRO A 74 1.10 -9.52 -9.94
CA PRO A 74 2.14 -10.53 -9.90
C PRO A 74 2.08 -11.39 -8.62
N SER A 75 2.59 -12.62 -8.68
CA SER A 75 2.60 -13.57 -7.55
C SER A 75 3.35 -13.07 -6.30
N ARG A 76 4.22 -12.06 -6.44
CA ARG A 76 4.94 -11.41 -5.33
C ARG A 76 4.16 -10.27 -4.66
N CYS A 77 2.96 -9.97 -5.14
CA CYS A 77 2.06 -9.00 -4.53
C CYS A 77 1.12 -9.70 -3.55
N VAL A 78 1.05 -9.19 -2.32
CA VAL A 78 0.22 -9.72 -1.24
C VAL A 78 -0.79 -8.66 -0.83
N ILE A 79 -2.08 -8.96 -0.95
CA ILE A 79 -3.14 -8.05 -0.52
C ILE A 79 -3.41 -8.24 0.97
N LEU A 80 -3.23 -7.17 1.73
CA LEU A 80 -3.61 -7.11 3.14
C LEU A 80 -5.10 -6.77 3.24
N LYS A 81 -5.92 -7.80 3.49
CA LYS A 81 -7.38 -7.69 3.59
C LYS A 81 -7.88 -7.31 4.99
N GLU A 82 -7.01 -7.42 6.00
CA GLU A 82 -7.38 -7.13 7.38
C GLU A 82 -7.06 -5.68 7.78
N ASN A 83 -7.85 -5.16 8.71
CA ASN A 83 -7.61 -3.85 9.28
C ASN A 83 -6.60 -3.92 10.43
N TYR A 84 -5.31 -3.96 10.08
CA TYR A 84 -4.22 -3.90 11.07
C TYR A 84 -4.00 -2.50 11.62
N ASN A 85 -3.50 -2.42 12.86
CA ASN A 85 -3.02 -1.19 13.47
C ASN A 85 -1.92 -0.56 12.57
N PRO A 86 -2.05 0.72 12.17
CA PRO A 86 -1.08 1.40 11.30
C PRO A 86 0.36 1.35 11.80
N ILE A 87 0.61 1.70 13.07
CA ILE A 87 1.96 1.79 13.64
C ILE A 87 2.61 0.41 13.74
N GLU A 88 1.85 -0.58 14.23
CA GLU A 88 2.32 -1.97 14.29
C GLU A 88 2.67 -2.48 12.89
N LEU A 89 1.79 -2.23 11.90
CA LEU A 89 2.02 -2.65 10.52
C LEU A 89 3.27 -2.00 9.95
N LEU A 90 3.39 -0.68 10.07
CA LEU A 90 4.51 0.11 9.55
C LEU A 90 5.86 -0.32 10.15
N SER A 91 5.88 -0.77 11.41
CA SER A 91 7.11 -1.27 12.05
C SER A 91 7.78 -2.45 11.32
N HIS A 92 7.03 -3.16 10.47
CA HIS A 92 7.52 -4.28 9.68
C HIS A 92 8.05 -3.90 8.29
N PHE A 93 7.97 -2.63 7.90
CA PHE A 93 8.36 -2.15 6.58
C PHE A 93 9.45 -1.08 6.65
N LYS A 94 10.35 -1.09 5.66
CA LYS A 94 11.39 -0.06 5.51
C LYS A 94 11.06 0.97 4.43
N LYS A 95 10.17 0.61 3.49
CA LYS A 95 9.75 1.46 2.37
C LYS A 95 8.25 1.39 2.20
N VAL A 96 7.62 2.57 2.07
CA VAL A 96 6.18 2.74 1.96
C VAL A 96 5.88 3.63 0.76
N TYR A 97 4.91 3.24 -0.06
CA TYR A 97 4.37 4.06 -1.14
C TYR A 97 2.98 4.53 -0.75
N THR A 98 2.72 5.82 -0.88
CA THR A 98 1.37 6.37 -0.65
C THR A 98 1.15 7.67 -1.42
N LYS A 99 -0.10 8.00 -1.73
CA LYS A 99 -0.44 9.28 -2.37
C LYS A 99 -0.57 10.40 -1.32
N THR A 100 -1.68 10.40 -0.57
CA THR A 100 -2.01 11.43 0.42
C THR A 100 -2.45 10.86 1.76
N SER A 101 -2.13 9.58 2.04
CA SER A 101 -2.54 8.96 3.30
C SER A 101 -1.79 9.57 4.48
N GLY A 102 -2.50 9.85 5.57
CA GLY A 102 -1.89 10.22 6.85
C GLY A 102 -0.90 9.16 7.36
N MET A 103 -1.10 7.90 6.98
CA MET A 103 -0.15 6.81 7.28
C MET A 103 1.23 7.01 6.64
N GLY A 104 1.34 7.81 5.58
CA GLY A 104 2.65 8.20 5.03
C GLY A 104 3.45 9.06 6.01
N PHE A 105 2.78 9.97 6.72
CA PHE A 105 3.42 10.75 7.77
C PHE A 105 3.83 9.88 8.96
N GLU A 106 2.96 8.96 9.38
CA GLU A 106 3.28 7.97 10.42
C GLU A 106 4.49 7.10 10.03
N ALA A 107 4.57 6.69 8.78
CA ALA A 107 5.68 5.92 8.24
C ALA A 107 7.00 6.72 8.31
N LEU A 108 6.97 8.02 7.97
CA LEU A 108 8.13 8.90 8.14
C LEU A 108 8.57 9.01 9.61
N MET A 109 7.63 9.13 10.54
CA MET A 109 7.93 9.18 11.98
C MET A 109 8.59 7.91 12.50
N LEU A 110 8.32 6.76 11.86
CA LEU A 110 8.94 5.47 12.18
C LEU A 110 10.28 5.23 11.44
N GLY A 111 10.75 6.21 10.66
CA GLY A 111 12.00 6.11 9.89
C GLY A 111 11.87 5.31 8.59
N CYS A 112 10.65 5.02 8.12
CA CYS A 112 10.45 4.41 6.82
C CYS A 112 10.77 5.41 5.70
N LYS A 113 11.34 4.92 4.60
CA LYS A 113 11.41 5.68 3.35
C LYS A 113 10.00 5.77 2.75
N CYS A 114 9.47 6.97 2.62
CA CYS A 114 8.19 7.20 1.95
C CYS A 114 8.40 7.69 0.52
N VAL A 115 7.59 7.16 -0.39
CA VAL A 115 7.51 7.53 -1.80
C VAL A 115 6.09 7.96 -2.12
#